data_AF-A0A853EBV5-F1
#
_entry.id   AF-A0A853EBV5-F1
#
_cell.length_a   1.000
_cell.length_b   1.000
_cell.length_c   1.000
_cell.angle_alpha   90.00
_cell.angle_beta   90.00
_cell.angle_gamma   90.00
#
_symmetry.space_group_name_H-M   'P 1'
#
loop_
_entity.id
_entity.type
_entity.pdbx_description
1 polymer ?
#
loop_
_entity_poly.entity_id
_entity_poly.type
_entity_poly.pdbx_seq_one_letter_code
_entity_poly.pdbx_strand_id
1 'polypeptide(L)'
;MDVAVEETIEVAADASNRSASRVPPGLSPSRAHDFLQCPLLFRLRVVDRLPEPTTEAAARGTLVHSVLEHLFDLPASERTMDAARALLLPRWAALCERSEAYAGLFADDAARDAWLVSAEGLLGTYFTLEDPTRLEPRARELKVS
;
A
#
# COMPACT_ATOMS: atom_id res chain seq x y z
N MET A 1 -34.59 -50.68 -8.29
CA MET A 1 -33.64 -50.53 -9.40
C MET A 1 -34.15 -49.39 -10.24
N ASP A 2 -33.59 -48.21 -10.30
CA ASP A 2 -32.38 -47.58 -9.74
C ASP A 2 -32.69 -46.08 -9.74
N VAL A 3 -32.58 -45.41 -8.60
CA VAL A 3 -31.61 -44.32 -8.37
C VAL A 3 -31.52 -43.29 -9.51
N ALA A 4 -32.02 -42.09 -9.26
CA ALA A 4 -31.25 -40.85 -9.47
C ALA A 4 -32.00 -39.67 -8.81
N VAL A 5 -31.43 -39.21 -7.70
CA VAL A 5 -31.65 -37.90 -7.10
C VAL A 5 -30.86 -36.90 -7.94
N GLU A 6 -31.48 -35.83 -8.41
CA GLU A 6 -30.75 -34.61 -8.74
C GLU A 6 -31.57 -33.41 -8.26
N GLU A 7 -31.25 -33.02 -7.03
CA GLU A 7 -31.63 -31.77 -6.40
C GLU A 7 -30.73 -30.69 -6.98
N THR A 8 -31.23 -29.92 -7.94
CA THR A 8 -30.56 -28.71 -8.41
C THR A 8 -30.95 -27.55 -7.51
N ILE A 9 -30.07 -27.27 -6.55
CA ILE A 9 -30.06 -26.06 -5.74
C ILE A 9 -29.85 -24.87 -6.70
N GLU A 10 -30.85 -24.00 -6.83
CA GLU A 10 -30.70 -22.67 -7.40
C GLU A 10 -29.73 -21.87 -6.51
N VAL A 11 -28.46 -21.83 -6.90
CA VAL A 11 -27.54 -20.82 -6.39
C VAL A 11 -27.88 -19.52 -7.11
N ALA A 12 -28.78 -18.75 -6.52
CA ALA A 12 -28.95 -17.34 -6.82
C ALA A 12 -27.61 -16.64 -6.58
N ALA A 13 -26.84 -16.46 -7.66
CA ALA A 13 -25.70 -15.58 -7.66
C ALA A 13 -26.23 -14.16 -7.41
N ASP A 14 -25.89 -13.61 -6.25
CA ASP A 14 -26.05 -12.20 -5.91
C ASP A 14 -25.30 -11.37 -6.97
N ALA A 15 -26.04 -11.00 -8.01
CA ALA A 15 -25.58 -10.22 -9.16
C ALA A 15 -25.72 -8.72 -8.90
N SER A 16 -25.74 -8.30 -7.64
CA SER A 16 -25.88 -6.89 -7.28
C SER A 16 -24.52 -6.26 -6.99
N ASN A 17 -23.90 -5.76 -8.06
CA ASN A 17 -23.45 -4.35 -8.19
C ASN A 17 -22.29 -4.21 -9.19
N ARG A 18 -22.54 -4.52 -10.47
CA ARG A 18 -21.65 -4.14 -11.58
C ARG A 18 -22.15 -2.88 -12.28
N SER A 19 -22.33 -1.78 -11.55
CA SER A 19 -22.23 -0.47 -12.20
C SER A 19 -20.74 -0.16 -12.41
N ALA A 20 -20.11 -0.93 -13.31
CA ALA A 20 -18.75 -0.69 -13.74
C ALA A 20 -18.73 0.71 -14.38
N SER A 21 -17.92 1.62 -13.83
CA SER A 21 -17.60 2.85 -14.53
C SER A 21 -17.15 2.49 -15.95
N ARG A 22 -17.69 3.16 -16.96
CA ARG A 22 -17.34 2.96 -18.38
C ARG A 22 -15.86 3.24 -18.70
N VAL A 23 -15.10 3.70 -17.72
CA VAL A 23 -13.66 3.91 -17.79
C VAL A 23 -12.96 2.56 -17.59
N PRO A 24 -12.13 2.10 -18.54
CA PRO A 24 -11.34 0.89 -18.36
C PRO A 24 -10.46 1.04 -17.10
N PRO A 25 -10.27 -0.05 -16.33
CA PRO A 25 -9.42 0.00 -15.14
C PRO A 25 -8.02 0.48 -15.52
N GLY A 26 -7.54 1.50 -14.81
CA GLY A 26 -6.23 2.09 -15.07
C GLY A 26 -5.09 1.09 -14.86
N LEU A 27 -4.08 1.16 -15.72
CA LEU A 27 -2.85 0.37 -15.61
C LEU A 27 -1.74 1.23 -15.01
N SER A 28 -1.18 0.83 -13.86
CA SER A 28 -0.04 1.54 -13.27
C SER A 28 1.24 1.29 -14.09
N PRO A 29 2.23 2.20 -14.02
CA PRO A 29 3.51 2.02 -14.71
C PRO A 29 4.22 0.70 -14.36
N SER A 30 4.20 0.30 -13.08
CA SER A 30 4.77 -0.98 -12.63
C SER A 30 4.09 -2.19 -13.25
N ARG A 31 2.75 -2.19 -13.32
CA ARG A 31 1.97 -3.28 -13.95
C ARG A 31 2.17 -3.33 -15.45
N ALA A 32 2.28 -2.18 -16.10
CA ALA A 32 2.62 -2.10 -17.51
C ALA A 32 4.02 -2.68 -17.77
N HIS A 33 4.99 -2.36 -16.91
CA HIS A 33 6.34 -2.90 -17.00
C HIS A 33 6.35 -4.42 -16.82
N ASP A 34 5.66 -4.97 -15.81
CA ASP A 34 5.55 -6.43 -15.62
C ASP A 34 5.02 -7.12 -16.88
N PHE A 35 3.99 -6.58 -17.52
CA PHE A 35 3.44 -7.14 -18.76
C PHE A 35 4.43 -7.08 -19.92
N LEU A 36 5.11 -5.95 -20.09
CA LEU A 36 6.11 -5.76 -21.15
C LEU A 36 7.34 -6.65 -20.96
N GLN A 37 7.76 -6.89 -19.70
CA GLN A 37 8.87 -7.79 -19.39
C GLN A 37 8.48 -9.26 -19.53
N CYS A 38 7.33 -9.66 -18.97
CA CYS A 38 6.83 -11.03 -19.00
C CYS A 38 5.30 -11.07 -18.78
N PRO A 39 4.49 -11.35 -19.81
CA PRO A 39 3.03 -11.41 -19.68
C PRO A 39 2.54 -12.44 -18.65
N LEU A 40 3.28 -13.54 -18.44
CA LEU A 40 2.96 -14.52 -17.41
C LEU A 40 3.17 -13.96 -16.00
N LEU A 41 4.24 -13.19 -15.77
CA LEU A 41 4.46 -12.53 -14.48
C LEU A 41 3.31 -11.57 -14.14
N PHE A 42 2.90 -10.75 -15.11
CA PHE A 42 1.74 -9.88 -14.97
C PHE A 42 0.47 -10.67 -14.60
N ARG A 43 0.20 -11.78 -15.30
CA ARG A 43 -0.95 -12.63 -14.99
C ARG A 43 -0.89 -13.13 -13.55
N LEU A 44 0.22 -13.73 -13.13
CA LEU A 44 0.36 -14.32 -11.79
C LEU A 44 0.24 -13.28 -10.68
N ARG A 45 0.80 -12.08 -10.86
CA ARG A 45 0.81 -11.02 -9.84
C ARG A 45 -0.45 -10.17 -9.82
N VAL A 46 -0.98 -9.79 -10.99
CA VAL A 46 -2.05 -8.79 -11.11
C VAL A 46 -3.43 -9.43 -11.27
N VAL A 47 -3.51 -10.51 -12.05
CA VAL A 47 -4.77 -11.21 -12.33
C VAL A 47 -5.02 -12.28 -11.27
N ASP A 48 -4.09 -13.21 -11.11
CA ASP A 48 -4.23 -14.36 -10.20
C ASP A 48 -3.89 -13.98 -8.73
N ARG A 49 -3.17 -12.86 -8.53
CA ARG A 49 -2.83 -12.27 -7.22
C ARG A 49 -2.20 -13.26 -6.24
N LEU A 50 -1.21 -14.02 -6.73
CA LEU A 50 -0.47 -14.93 -5.86
C LEU A 50 0.19 -14.17 -4.70
N PRO A 51 0.20 -14.74 -3.48
CA PRO A 51 0.85 -14.09 -2.34
C PRO A 51 2.34 -13.87 -2.61
N GLU A 52 2.79 -12.63 -2.46
CA GLU A 52 4.21 -12.26 -2.54
C GLU A 52 4.73 -11.94 -1.13
N PRO A 53 5.89 -12.48 -0.73
CA PRO A 53 6.48 -12.14 0.55
C PRO A 53 6.86 -10.65 0.56
N THR A 54 6.56 -9.98 1.66
CA THR A 54 6.95 -8.58 1.84
C THR A 54 8.46 -8.51 2.05
N THR A 55 9.14 -7.68 1.27
CA THR A 55 10.57 -7.42 1.44
C THR A 55 10.80 -6.20 2.33
N GLU A 56 11.94 -6.14 3.02
CA GLU A 56 12.32 -4.98 3.82
C GLU A 56 12.32 -3.67 3.03
N ALA A 57 12.73 -3.71 1.75
CA ALA A 57 12.74 -2.56 0.88
C ALA A 57 11.32 -2.08 0.53
N ALA A 58 10.41 -3.02 0.20
CA ALA A 58 9.01 -2.70 -0.10
C ALA A 58 8.27 -2.16 1.14
N ALA A 59 8.53 -2.76 2.31
CA ALA A 59 8.00 -2.29 3.57
C ALA A 59 8.49 -0.87 3.89
N ARG A 60 9.77 -0.56 3.58
CA ARG A 60 10.37 0.74 3.88
C ARG A 60 9.72 1.84 3.06
N GLY A 61 9.54 1.61 1.76
CA GLY A 61 8.78 2.50 0.90
C GLY A 61 7.38 2.74 1.45
N THR A 62 6.66 1.66 1.78
CA THR A 62 5.29 1.76 2.32
C THR A 62 5.24 2.58 3.60
N LEU A 63 6.18 2.36 4.53
CA LEU A 63 6.28 3.12 5.78
C LEU A 63 6.56 4.60 5.53
N VAL A 64 7.58 4.93 4.72
CA VAL A 64 7.94 6.33 4.42
C VAL A 64 6.76 7.05 3.76
N HIS A 65 6.09 6.42 2.80
CA HIS A 65 4.89 6.98 2.18
C HIS A 65 3.77 7.21 3.21
N SER A 66 3.53 6.25 4.11
CA SER A 66 2.53 6.41 5.18
C SER A 66 2.88 7.55 6.13
N VAL A 67 4.16 7.71 6.50
CA VAL A 67 4.62 8.83 7.34
C VAL A 67 4.39 10.16 6.64
N LEU A 68 4.82 10.30 5.38
CA LEU A 68 4.63 11.54 4.63
C LEU A 68 3.14 11.87 4.46
N GLU A 69 2.31 10.88 4.16
CA GLU A 69 0.86 11.06 4.08
C GLU A 69 0.30 11.68 5.37
N HIS A 70 0.63 11.12 6.53
CA HIS A 70 0.14 11.61 7.81
C HIS A 70 0.81 12.91 8.27
N LEU A 71 2.04 13.18 7.82
CA LEU A 71 2.68 14.47 8.04
C LEU A 71 1.85 15.60 7.41
N PHE A 72 1.29 15.37 6.21
CA PHE A 72 0.46 16.35 5.53
C PHE A 72 -0.95 16.54 6.13
N ASP A 73 -1.34 15.72 7.12
CA ASP A 73 -2.53 15.98 7.94
C ASP A 73 -2.29 17.04 9.03
N LEU A 74 -1.02 17.32 9.34
CA LEU A 74 -0.66 18.39 10.27
C LEU A 74 -0.79 19.77 9.61
N PRO A 75 -1.01 20.84 10.40
CA PRO A 75 -0.85 22.21 9.94
C PRO A 75 0.53 22.43 9.31
N ALA A 76 0.64 23.27 8.28
CA ALA A 76 1.89 23.46 7.54
C ALA A 76 3.09 23.80 8.44
N SER A 77 2.89 24.63 9.47
CA SER A 77 3.93 25.00 10.45
C SER A 77 4.44 23.85 11.31
N GLU A 78 3.68 22.76 11.41
CA GLU A 78 3.99 21.59 12.25
C GLU A 78 4.64 20.46 11.46
N ARG A 79 4.77 20.57 10.13
CA ARG A 79 5.34 19.54 9.24
C ARG A 79 6.86 19.53 9.30
N THR A 80 7.40 19.21 10.46
CA THR A 80 8.84 19.22 10.73
C THR A 80 9.44 17.83 10.61
N MET A 81 10.77 17.77 10.51
CA MET A 81 11.50 16.50 10.56
C MET A 81 11.26 15.74 11.86
N ASP A 82 11.11 16.46 12.99
CA ASP A 82 10.80 15.85 14.28
C ASP A 82 9.40 15.24 14.32
N ALA A 83 8.41 15.92 13.72
CA ALA A 83 7.07 15.37 13.56
C ALA A 83 7.08 14.10 12.68
N ALA A 84 7.82 14.12 11.56
CA ALA A 84 7.97 12.96 10.68
C ALA A 84 8.63 11.78 11.40
N ARG A 85 9.68 12.03 12.19
CA ARG A 85 10.35 11.03 13.04
C ARG A 85 9.39 10.43 14.06
N ALA A 86 8.60 11.27 14.74
CA ALA A 86 7.64 10.83 15.75
C ALA A 86 6.54 9.92 15.15
N LEU A 87 6.26 10.04 13.85
CA LEU A 87 5.29 9.21 13.15
C LEU A 87 5.82 7.82 12.75
N LEU A 88 7.14 7.58 12.70
CA LEU A 88 7.72 6.31 12.22
C LEU A 88 7.22 5.10 13.01
N LEU A 89 7.36 5.12 14.35
CA LEU A 89 6.94 4.00 15.19
C LEU A 89 5.42 3.75 15.16
N PRO A 90 4.55 4.77 15.33
CA PRO A 90 3.11 4.59 15.22
C PRO A 90 2.67 4.07 13.85
N ARG A 91 3.29 4.55 12.76
CA ARG A 91 2.94 4.07 11.41
C ARG A 91 3.44 2.65 11.16
N TRP A 92 4.59 2.28 11.71
CA TRP A 92 5.07 0.90 11.65
C TRP A 92 4.12 -0.06 12.39
N ALA A 93 3.70 0.30 13.61
CA ALA A 93 2.73 -0.49 14.38
C ALA A 93 1.42 -0.70 13.58
N ALA A 94 0.90 0.35 12.95
CA ALA A 94 -0.29 0.27 12.11
C ALA A 94 -0.11 -0.64 10.87
N LEU A 95 1.11 -0.75 10.31
CA LEU A 95 1.39 -1.71 9.23
C LEU A 95 1.35 -3.15 9.75
N CYS A 96 1.95 -3.42 10.91
CA CYS A 96 1.91 -4.73 11.55
C CYS A 96 0.47 -5.17 11.88
N GLU A 97 -0.38 -4.25 12.33
CA GLU A 97 -1.80 -4.55 12.58
C GLU A 97 -2.58 -4.93 11.31
N ARG A 98 -2.17 -4.41 10.15
CA ARG A 98 -2.85 -4.66 8.87
C ARG A 98 -2.48 -6.00 8.24
N SER A 99 -1.29 -6.52 8.51
CA SER A 99 -0.82 -7.78 7.94
C SER A 99 0.31 -8.39 8.76
N GLU A 100 0.14 -9.67 9.10
CA GLU A 100 1.16 -10.48 9.78
C GLU A 100 2.47 -10.58 8.97
N ALA A 101 2.42 -10.37 7.65
CA ALA A 101 3.61 -10.33 6.80
C ALA A 101 4.62 -9.24 7.21
N TYR A 102 4.17 -8.17 7.86
CA TYR A 102 5.07 -7.14 8.41
C TYR A 102 5.59 -7.52 9.81
N ALA A 103 4.78 -8.21 10.61
CA ALA A 103 5.15 -8.61 11.97
C ALA A 103 6.31 -9.62 11.97
N GLY A 104 6.36 -10.51 10.97
CA GLY A 104 7.44 -11.49 10.81
C GLY A 104 8.67 -10.98 10.05
N LEU A 105 8.77 -9.69 9.75
CA LEU A 105 9.81 -9.17 8.84
C LEU A 105 11.19 -9.06 9.50
N PHE A 106 11.25 -8.90 10.82
CA PHE A 106 12.50 -8.74 11.57
C PHE A 106 12.63 -9.81 12.65
N ALA A 107 13.86 -10.28 12.86
CA ALA A 107 14.15 -11.32 13.87
C ALA A 107 14.05 -10.79 15.31
N ASP A 108 14.37 -9.52 15.51
CA ASP A 108 14.33 -8.84 16.81
C ASP A 108 14.10 -7.33 16.66
N ASP A 109 13.89 -6.67 17.80
CA ASP A 109 13.64 -5.23 17.88
C ASP A 109 14.85 -4.39 17.45
N ALA A 110 16.08 -4.89 17.64
CA ALA A 110 17.29 -4.17 17.26
C ALA A 110 17.43 -4.09 15.73
N ALA A 111 17.12 -5.18 15.02
CA ALA A 111 17.07 -5.20 13.56
C ALA A 111 15.98 -4.27 13.01
N ARG A 112 14.79 -4.27 13.62
CA ARG A 112 13.72 -3.32 13.30
C ARG A 112 14.17 -1.88 13.49
N ASP A 113 14.81 -1.56 14.62
CA ASP A 113 15.20 -0.18 14.94
C ASP A 113 16.30 0.33 14.01
N ALA A 114 17.28 -0.51 13.68
CA ALA A 114 18.27 -0.18 12.66
C ALA A 114 17.62 0.08 11.29
N TRP A 115 16.60 -0.70 10.94
CA TRP A 115 15.82 -0.48 9.73
C TRP A 115 14.97 0.80 9.78
N LEU A 116 14.39 1.16 10.93
CA LEU A 116 13.65 2.42 11.11
C LEU A 116 14.55 3.65 10.94
N VAL A 117 15.79 3.58 11.44
CA VAL A 117 16.82 4.62 11.19
C VAL A 117 17.08 4.77 9.68
N SER A 118 17.10 3.67 8.93
CA SER A 118 17.25 3.75 7.47
C SER A 118 16.05 4.41 6.77
N ALA A 119 14.82 4.21 7.28
CA ALA A 119 13.62 4.88 6.79
C ALA A 119 13.65 6.38 7.11
N GLU A 120 14.12 6.73 8.31
CA GLU A 120 14.34 8.11 8.72
C GLU A 120 15.35 8.84 7.82
N GLY A 121 16.42 8.17 7.40
CA GLY A 121 17.37 8.75 6.43
C GLY A 121 16.72 9.12 5.08
N LEU A 122 15.71 8.37 4.64
CA LEU A 122 14.94 8.71 3.44
C LEU A 122 14.06 9.94 3.66
N LEU A 123 13.43 10.06 4.83
CA LEU A 123 12.71 11.28 5.21
C LEU A 123 13.67 12.47 5.24
N GLY A 124 14.86 12.32 5.85
CA GLY A 124 15.88 13.36 5.85
C GLY A 124 16.23 13.82 4.42
N THR A 125 16.41 12.89 3.49
CA THR A 125 16.64 13.21 2.08
C THR A 125 15.47 14.00 1.47
N TYR A 126 14.22 13.59 1.72
CA TYR A 126 13.04 14.32 1.27
C TYR A 126 13.03 15.78 1.72
N PHE A 127 13.35 16.04 3.00
CA PHE A 127 13.42 17.41 3.55
C PHE A 127 14.58 18.27 2.97
N THR A 128 15.57 17.66 2.30
CA THR A 128 16.58 18.42 1.53
C THR A 128 16.09 18.85 0.16
N LEU A 129 15.13 18.11 -0.40
CA LEU A 129 14.57 18.34 -1.73
C LEU A 129 13.34 19.24 -1.68
N GLU A 130 12.53 19.08 -0.63
CA GLU A 130 11.22 19.71 -0.51
C GLU A 130 11.07 20.38 0.87
N ASP A 131 10.31 21.48 0.88
CA ASP A 131 9.87 22.13 2.11
C ASP A 131 8.35 21.89 2.28
N PRO A 132 7.94 20.97 3.18
CA PRO A 132 6.53 20.56 3.32
C PRO A 132 5.65 21.66 3.93
N THR A 133 6.25 22.75 4.43
CA THR A 133 5.52 23.90 4.98
C THR A 133 5.01 24.85 3.90
N ARG A 134 5.51 24.73 2.66
CA ARG A 134 5.16 25.65 1.55
C ARG A 134 3.85 25.34 0.83
N LEU A 135 3.24 24.20 1.13
CA LEU A 135 2.04 23.72 0.45
C LEU A 135 0.89 23.60 1.44
N GLU A 136 -0.25 24.24 1.15
CA GLU A 136 -1.52 23.96 1.84
C GLU A 136 -2.59 23.52 0.83
N PRO A 137 -2.59 22.23 0.45
CA PRO A 137 -3.60 21.70 -0.47
C PRO A 137 -4.98 21.74 0.19
N ARG A 138 -6.00 22.17 -0.56
CA ARG A 138 -7.40 22.08 -0.11
C ARG A 138 -7.87 20.63 0.08
N ALA A 139 -7.33 19.70 -0.72
CA ALA A 139 -7.61 18.27 -0.66
C ALA A 139 -6.43 17.48 -1.28
N ARG A 140 -6.28 16.20 -0.92
CA ARG A 140 -5.24 15.31 -1.45
C ARG A 140 -5.47 14.97 -2.94
N GLU A 141 -6.67 14.52 -3.30
CA GLU A 141 -7.06 14.21 -4.68
C GLU A 141 -8.50 14.63 -4.94
N LEU A 142 -8.77 15.21 -6.12
CA LEU A 142 -10.12 15.45 -6.62
C LEU A 142 -10.36 14.51 -7.80
N LYS A 143 -11.26 13.54 -7.63
CA LYS A 143 -11.67 12.67 -8.74
C LYS A 143 -12.56 13.47 -9.69
N VAL A 144 -12.02 13.81 -10.86
CA VAL A 144 -12.78 14.38 -11.97
C VAL A 144 -13.23 13.22 -12.85
N SER A 145 -14.53 12.95 -12.85
CA SER A 145 -15.16 11.87 -13.64
C SER A 145 -15.89 12.44 -14.85
#